data_AF-A0A954W660-F1
#
_entry.id   AF-A0A954W660-F1
#
_cell.length_a   1.000
_cell.length_b   1.000
_cell.length_c   1.000
_cell.angle_alpha   90.00
_cell.angle_beta   90.00
_cell.angle_gamma   90.00
#
_symmetry.space_group_name_H-M   'P 1'
#
loop_
_entity.id
_entity.type
_entity.pdbx_description
1 polymer ?
#
loop_
_entity_poly.entity_id
_entity_poly.type
_entity_poly.pdbx_seq_one_letter_code
_entity_poly.pdbx_strand_id
1 'polypeptide(L)'
;LGLLPGEDDIAEFVTDKRPDAYERLVDRVLSSPRYGERWARHWLDVVRFADTNGFETNTPRPNAFHYRDWVIRSLNEDKPYDRFVFEQIAGDAAGVDVATGFLVGGPYDTVKSPDPNLTQMQRQDELADMINTAGATFLGLTLG
;
A
#
# COMPACT_ATOMS: atom_id res chain seq x y z
N LEU A 1 -1.24 -15.65 -7.12
CA LEU A 1 -0.03 -14.78 -7.24
C LEU A 1 -0.12 -13.73 -8.36
N GLY A 2 -1.22 -13.62 -9.12
CA GLY A 2 -1.31 -12.64 -10.22
C GLY A 2 -0.54 -13.02 -11.49
N LEU A 3 -0.03 -14.26 -11.55
CA LEU A 3 0.60 -14.88 -12.70
C LEU A 3 -0.10 -16.21 -12.97
N LEU A 4 -0.05 -16.66 -14.23
CA LEU A 4 -0.46 -18.01 -14.58
C LEU A 4 0.49 -19.02 -13.90
N PRO A 5 -0.04 -20.16 -13.40
CA PRO A 5 0.81 -21.22 -12.87
C PRO A 5 1.70 -21.82 -13.96
N GLY A 6 2.90 -22.27 -13.59
CA GLY A 6 3.78 -22.99 -14.51
C GLY A 6 3.24 -24.38 -14.83
N GLU A 7 3.67 -24.97 -15.95
CA GLU A 7 3.27 -26.34 -16.32
C GLU A 7 3.64 -27.36 -15.24
N ASP A 8 4.83 -27.22 -14.64
CA ASP A 8 5.30 -28.07 -13.56
C ASP A 8 4.43 -27.95 -12.30
N ASP A 9 4.01 -26.73 -11.93
CA ASP A 9 3.15 -26.49 -10.76
C ASP A 9 1.80 -27.20 -10.93
N ILE A 10 1.25 -27.19 -12.16
CA ILE A 10 -0.01 -27.85 -12.50
C ILE A 10 0.18 -29.36 -12.45
N ALA A 11 1.24 -29.89 -13.08
CA ALA A 11 1.50 -31.32 -13.13
C ALA A 11 1.70 -31.91 -11.72
N GLU A 12 2.45 -31.22 -10.87
CA GLU A 12 2.67 -31.61 -9.47
C GLU A 12 1.34 -31.70 -8.72
N PHE A 13 0.49 -30.67 -8.82
CA PHE A 13 -0.79 -30.65 -8.11
C PHE A 13 -1.79 -31.71 -8.63
N VAL A 14 -1.91 -31.88 -9.94
CA VAL A 14 -2.87 -32.84 -10.55
C VAL A 14 -2.52 -34.30 -10.23
N THR A 15 -1.23 -34.59 -10.10
CA THR A 15 -0.74 -35.93 -9.77
C THR A 15 -0.66 -36.20 -8.27
N ASP A 16 -0.75 -35.18 -7.43
CA ASP A 16 -0.79 -35.33 -5.97
C ASP A 16 -2.07 -36.04 -5.51
N LYS A 17 -1.90 -37.21 -4.88
CA LYS A 17 -3.01 -38.04 -4.35
C LYS A 17 -3.13 -37.97 -2.84
N ARG A 18 -2.32 -37.15 -2.19
CA ARG A 18 -2.40 -37.00 -0.74
C ARG A 18 -3.73 -36.34 -0.37
N PRO A 19 -4.32 -36.71 0.78
CA PRO A 19 -5.58 -36.12 1.23
C PRO A 19 -5.48 -34.62 1.55
N ASP A 20 -4.26 -34.11 1.77
CA ASP A 20 -3.94 -32.69 2.07
C ASP A 20 -3.36 -31.91 0.87
N ALA A 21 -3.48 -32.44 -0.36
CA ALA A 21 -2.86 -31.84 -1.54
C ALA A 21 -3.28 -30.37 -1.77
N TYR A 22 -4.54 -30.03 -1.48
CA TYR A 22 -5.06 -28.68 -1.65
C TYR A 22 -4.49 -27.71 -0.60
N GLU A 23 -4.48 -28.13 0.66
CA GLU A 23 -3.92 -27.37 1.78
C GLU A 23 -2.44 -27.06 1.54
N ARG A 24 -1.68 -28.07 1.08
CA ARG A 24 -0.26 -27.88 0.72
C ARG A 24 -0.07 -26.90 -0.43
N LEU A 25 -0.97 -26.92 -1.43
CA LEU A 25 -0.95 -25.94 -2.51
C LEU A 25 -1.22 -24.53 -1.98
N VAL A 26 -2.22 -24.38 -1.10
CA VAL A 26 -2.55 -23.10 -0.46
C VAL A 26 -1.35 -22.59 0.34
N ASP A 27 -0.76 -23.41 1.20
CA ASP A 27 0.42 -23.05 2.00
C ASP A 27 1.61 -22.63 1.12
N ARG A 28 1.84 -23.34 0.01
CA ARG A 28 2.87 -22.99 -0.97
C ARG A 28 2.58 -21.65 -1.65
N VAL A 29 1.32 -21.38 -2.00
CA VAL A 29 0.94 -20.11 -2.62
C VAL A 29 1.03 -18.95 -1.62
N LEU A 30 0.60 -19.15 -0.38
CA LEU A 30 0.66 -18.13 0.67
C LEU A 30 2.09 -17.84 1.12
N SER A 31 2.98 -18.83 1.13
CA SER A 31 4.41 -18.64 1.44
C SER A 31 5.23 -18.02 0.31
N SER A 32 4.66 -17.84 -0.88
CA SER A 32 5.37 -17.20 -1.99
C SER A 32 5.51 -15.69 -1.76
N PRO A 33 6.69 -15.08 -1.94
CA PRO A 33 6.87 -13.63 -1.78
C PRO A 33 6.00 -12.80 -2.77
N ARG A 34 5.58 -13.42 -3.88
CA ARG A 34 4.65 -12.83 -4.85
C ARG A 34 3.24 -12.62 -4.28
N TYR A 35 2.91 -13.26 -3.16
CA TYR A 35 1.66 -13.04 -2.47
C TYR A 35 1.58 -11.58 -2.00
N GLY A 36 2.59 -11.12 -1.27
CA GLY A 36 2.72 -9.75 -0.81
C GLY A 36 2.77 -8.75 -1.98
N GLU A 37 3.50 -9.05 -3.06
CA GLU A 37 3.51 -8.19 -4.26
C GLU A 37 2.11 -8.02 -4.88
N ARG A 38 1.33 -9.10 -4.95
CA ARG A 38 -0.02 -9.07 -5.50
C ARG A 38 -0.98 -8.33 -4.58
N TRP A 39 -0.96 -8.61 -3.29
CA TRP A 39 -1.88 -8.01 -2.32
C TRP A 39 -1.53 -6.56 -2.00
N ALA A 40 -0.24 -6.21 -1.98
CA ALA A 40 0.20 -4.83 -1.80
C ALA A 40 -0.38 -3.91 -2.87
N ARG A 41 -0.56 -4.38 -4.11
CA ARG A 41 -1.22 -3.59 -5.16
C ARG A 41 -2.61 -3.11 -4.73
N HIS A 42 -3.42 -4.01 -4.19
CA HIS A 42 -4.76 -3.67 -3.71
C HIS A 42 -4.70 -2.67 -2.55
N TRP A 43 -3.74 -2.84 -1.63
CA TRP A 43 -3.52 -1.86 -0.55
C TRP A 43 -3.10 -0.49 -1.09
N LEU A 44 -2.16 -0.47 -2.03
CA LEU A 44 -1.60 0.75 -2.62
C LEU A 44 -2.65 1.52 -3.42
N ASP A 45 -3.61 0.81 -4.04
CA ASP A 45 -4.78 1.41 -4.67
C ASP A 45 -5.68 2.10 -3.62
N VAL A 46 -5.95 1.44 -2.49
CA VAL A 46 -6.78 2.00 -1.39
C VAL A 46 -6.17 3.28 -0.83
N VAL A 47 -4.86 3.28 -0.57
CA VAL A 47 -4.14 4.44 -0.02
C VAL A 47 -3.71 5.44 -1.10
N ARG A 48 -4.15 5.23 -2.35
CA ARG A 48 -3.95 6.13 -3.50
C ARG A 48 -2.48 6.43 -3.77
N PHE A 49 -1.61 5.44 -3.54
CA PHE A 49 -0.18 5.58 -3.71
C PHE A 49 0.20 5.74 -5.19
N ALA A 50 1.14 6.63 -5.46
CA ALA A 50 1.79 6.77 -6.76
C ALA A 50 3.30 7.03 -6.60
N ASP A 51 4.08 6.52 -7.55
CA ASP A 51 5.52 6.83 -7.67
C ASP A 51 5.77 8.24 -8.25
N THR A 52 4.72 9.04 -8.48
CA THR A 52 4.78 10.41 -9.01
C THR A 52 3.77 11.34 -8.31
N ASN A 53 3.87 12.66 -8.52
CA ASN A 53 2.98 13.64 -7.87
C ASN A 53 1.56 13.70 -8.47
N GLY A 54 1.38 13.40 -9.76
CA GLY A 54 0.04 13.25 -10.36
C GLY A 54 -0.88 14.49 -10.35
N PHE A 55 -0.36 15.70 -10.14
CA PHE A 55 -1.13 16.96 -10.14
C PHE A 55 -0.82 17.83 -11.39
N GLU A 56 -0.77 19.16 -11.27
CA GLU A 56 -0.42 20.09 -12.35
C GLU A 56 0.93 19.78 -13.01
N THR A 57 1.89 19.26 -12.23
CA THR A 57 3.15 18.73 -12.74
C THR A 57 3.32 17.27 -12.30
N ASN A 58 3.60 16.40 -13.27
CA ASN A 58 3.84 14.98 -13.00
C ASN A 58 5.34 14.69 -12.90
N THR A 59 5.87 14.78 -11.68
CA THR A 59 7.29 14.50 -11.40
C THR A 59 7.45 13.20 -10.60
N PRO A 60 8.51 12.42 -10.83
CA PRO A 60 8.83 11.25 -10.02
C PRO A 60 9.04 11.60 -8.54
N ARG A 61 8.60 10.70 -7.65
CA ARG A 61 8.92 10.70 -6.22
C ARG A 61 10.05 9.70 -5.99
N PRO A 62 11.32 10.14 -5.95
CA PRO A 62 12.47 9.22 -6.02
C PRO A 62 12.52 8.19 -4.89
N ASN A 63 11.90 8.47 -3.74
CA ASN A 63 11.94 7.63 -2.55
C ASN A 63 10.57 7.00 -2.19
N ALA A 64 9.53 7.16 -3.03
CA ALA A 64 8.20 6.64 -2.73
C ALA A 64 8.17 5.11 -2.62
N PHE A 65 8.99 4.43 -3.42
CA PHE A 65 9.07 2.97 -3.46
C PHE A 65 9.40 2.32 -2.10
N HIS A 66 10.06 3.02 -1.18
CA HIS A 66 10.34 2.48 0.16
C HIS A 66 9.06 2.13 0.93
N TYR A 67 8.01 2.94 0.79
CA TYR A 67 6.72 2.66 1.40
C TYR A 67 6.05 1.44 0.75
N ARG A 68 6.03 1.38 -0.59
CA ARG A 68 5.54 0.21 -1.35
C ARG A 68 6.23 -1.08 -0.89
N ASP A 69 7.55 -1.07 -0.83
CA ASP A 69 8.33 -2.24 -0.47
C ASP A 69 8.14 -2.62 1.01
N TRP A 70 7.88 -1.64 1.89
CA TRP A 70 7.47 -1.89 3.27
C TRP A 70 6.08 -2.54 3.37
N VAL A 71 5.09 -2.13 2.56
CA VAL A 71 3.77 -2.79 2.50
C VAL A 71 3.92 -4.24 2.04
N ILE A 72 4.69 -4.49 0.97
CA ILE A 72 4.95 -5.85 0.45
C ILE A 72 5.56 -6.74 1.53
N ARG A 73 6.59 -6.26 2.23
CA ARG A 73 7.21 -7.00 3.34
C ARG A 73 6.24 -7.25 4.48
N SER A 74 5.48 -6.24 4.89
CA SER A 74 4.51 -6.37 6.00
C SER A 74 3.47 -7.45 5.71
N LEU A 75 3.01 -7.58 4.47
CA LEU A 75 2.07 -8.63 4.06
C LEU A 75 2.73 -10.01 4.00
N ASN A 76 3.95 -10.12 3.49
CA ASN A 76 4.68 -11.39 3.43
C ASN A 76 5.13 -11.90 4.81
N GLU A 77 5.35 -10.99 5.77
CA GLU A 77 5.71 -11.31 7.15
C GLU A 77 4.48 -11.61 8.04
N ASP A 78 3.27 -11.59 7.46
CA ASP A 78 2.00 -11.76 8.18
C ASP A 78 1.89 -10.80 9.38
N LYS A 79 2.24 -9.53 9.16
CA LYS A 79 2.21 -8.51 10.21
C LYS A 79 0.79 -8.38 10.76
N PRO A 80 0.61 -8.42 12.11
CA PRO A 80 -0.69 -8.21 12.73
C PRO A 80 -1.32 -6.90 12.25
N TYR A 81 -2.61 -6.96 11.88
CA TYR A 81 -3.32 -5.85 11.26
C TYR A 81 -3.30 -4.58 12.14
N ASP A 82 -3.51 -4.73 13.44
CA ASP A 82 -3.44 -3.63 14.42
C ASP A 82 -2.08 -2.93 14.40
N ARG A 83 -0.98 -3.70 14.32
CA ARG A 83 0.38 -3.16 14.20
C ARG A 83 0.59 -2.49 12.84
N PHE A 84 0.11 -3.09 11.76
CA PHE A 84 0.21 -2.54 10.41
C PHE A 84 -0.51 -1.19 10.27
N VAL A 85 -1.68 -1.05 10.90
CA VAL A 85 -2.43 0.22 10.96
C VAL A 85 -1.69 1.24 11.83
N PHE A 86 -1.26 0.84 13.03
CA PHE A 86 -0.57 1.73 13.97
C PHE A 86 0.70 2.32 13.37
N GLU A 87 1.53 1.50 12.73
CA GLU A 87 2.77 1.97 12.08
C GLU A 87 2.50 2.95 10.93
N GLN A 88 1.36 2.86 10.23
CA GLN A 88 1.05 3.81 9.15
C GLN A 88 0.63 5.19 9.68
N ILE A 89 -0.03 5.24 10.83
CA ILE A 89 -0.50 6.49 11.45
C ILE A 89 0.59 7.14 12.32
N ALA A 90 1.41 6.35 13.01
CA ALA A 90 2.36 6.81 14.01
C ALA A 90 3.74 6.12 13.87
N GLY A 91 4.14 5.80 12.65
CA GLY A 91 5.38 5.06 12.37
C GLY A 91 6.63 5.79 12.85
N ASP A 92 6.68 7.11 12.76
CA ASP A 92 7.75 7.94 13.29
C ASP A 92 7.92 7.78 14.81
N ALA A 93 6.83 7.77 15.56
CA ALA A 93 6.84 7.50 16.99
C ALA A 93 7.15 6.03 17.32
N ALA A 94 6.85 5.11 16.39
CA ALA A 94 7.08 3.67 16.54
C ALA A 94 8.47 3.20 16.09
N GLY A 95 9.31 4.09 15.55
CA GLY A 95 10.62 3.76 14.97
C GLY A 95 10.53 3.05 13.61
N VAL A 96 9.44 3.25 12.88
CA VAL A 96 9.13 2.67 11.57
C VAL A 96 8.73 3.79 10.61
N ASP A 97 9.58 4.82 10.49
CA ASP A 97 9.32 6.06 9.73
C ASP A 97 8.80 5.79 8.32
N VAL A 98 9.32 4.75 7.64
CA VAL A 98 8.88 4.36 6.29
C VAL A 98 7.38 4.13 6.18
N ALA A 99 6.73 3.64 7.25
CA ALA A 99 5.30 3.37 7.30
C ALA A 99 4.45 4.66 7.29
N THR A 100 4.96 5.76 7.84
CA THR A 100 4.32 7.09 7.73
C THR A 100 4.27 7.64 6.31
N GLY A 101 4.90 6.95 5.35
CA GLY A 101 4.65 7.15 3.92
C GLY A 101 3.17 7.14 3.56
N PHE A 102 2.31 6.46 4.34
CA PHE A 102 0.86 6.53 4.21
C PHE A 102 0.30 7.96 4.24
N LEU A 103 0.77 8.80 5.18
CA LEU A 103 0.24 10.16 5.39
C LEU A 103 0.68 11.16 4.31
N VAL A 104 1.76 10.85 3.60
CA VAL A 104 2.37 11.73 2.60
C VAL A 104 2.31 11.15 1.18
N GLY A 105 1.75 9.94 1.04
CA GLY A 105 1.61 9.23 -0.24
C GLY A 105 0.55 9.84 -1.16
N GLY A 106 -0.35 10.66 -0.61
CA GLY A 106 -1.42 11.35 -1.34
C GLY A 106 -0.94 12.51 -2.23
N PRO A 107 -1.89 13.27 -2.82
CA PRO A 107 -1.61 14.38 -3.72
C PRO A 107 -0.76 15.45 -3.02
N TYR A 108 0.21 16.00 -3.75
CA TYR A 108 1.04 17.10 -3.29
C TYR A 108 1.15 18.12 -4.41
N ASP A 109 0.61 19.31 -4.15
CA ASP A 109 0.63 20.40 -5.11
C ASP A 109 1.95 21.15 -5.00
N THR A 110 2.85 20.90 -5.94
CA THR A 110 4.17 21.55 -6.00
C THR A 110 4.09 23.00 -6.49
N VAL A 111 3.02 23.38 -7.19
CA VAL A 111 2.88 24.69 -7.82
C VAL A 111 2.06 25.58 -6.90
N LYS A 112 2.78 26.28 -6.01
CA LYS A 112 2.12 27.18 -5.04
C LYS A 112 1.81 28.53 -5.69
N SER A 113 0.62 29.05 -5.39
CA SER A 113 0.19 30.36 -5.85
C SER A 113 1.03 31.48 -5.21
N PRO A 114 1.37 32.56 -5.93
CA PRO A 114 1.98 33.74 -5.31
C PRO A 114 1.03 34.45 -4.32
N ASP A 115 -0.28 34.19 -4.38
CA ASP A 115 -1.25 34.66 -3.39
C ASP A 115 -1.18 33.80 -2.11
N PRO A 116 -0.85 34.40 -0.93
CA PRO A 116 -0.79 33.67 0.32
C PRO A 116 -2.11 33.00 0.74
N ASN A 117 -3.27 33.54 0.35
CA ASN A 117 -4.57 32.95 0.67
C ASN A 117 -4.79 31.68 -0.14
N LEU A 118 -4.46 31.70 -1.43
CA LEU A 118 -4.55 30.52 -2.30
C LEU A 118 -3.58 29.42 -1.86
N THR A 119 -2.36 29.76 -1.46
CA THR A 119 -1.41 28.78 -0.90
C THR A 119 -1.94 28.14 0.39
N GLN A 120 -2.60 28.91 1.26
CA GLN A 120 -3.26 28.35 2.45
C GLN A 120 -4.42 27.44 2.08
N MET A 121 -5.24 27.80 1.09
CA MET A 121 -6.31 26.93 0.60
C MET A 121 -5.78 25.61 0.06
N GLN A 122 -4.74 25.62 -0.79
CA GLN A 122 -4.07 24.42 -1.28
C GLN A 122 -3.61 23.51 -0.12
N ARG A 123 -3.05 24.10 0.95
CA ARG A 123 -2.65 23.34 2.14
C ARG A 123 -3.85 22.73 2.88
N GLN A 124 -4.97 23.45 2.96
CA GLN A 124 -6.19 22.91 3.56
C GLN A 124 -6.75 21.73 2.75
N ASP A 125 -6.69 21.79 1.42
CA ASP A 125 -7.11 20.70 0.54
C ASP A 125 -6.24 19.45 0.73
N GLU A 126 -4.91 19.60 0.82
CA GLU A 126 -3.99 18.50 1.14
C GLU A 126 -4.33 17.84 2.49
N LEU A 127 -4.59 18.64 3.53
CA LEU A 127 -4.94 18.13 4.86
C LEU A 127 -6.31 17.44 4.85
N ALA A 128 -7.29 17.99 4.13
CA ALA A 128 -8.60 17.38 3.96
C ALA A 128 -8.50 16.04 3.22
N ASP A 129 -7.63 15.92 2.22
CA ASP A 129 -7.38 14.66 1.52
C ASP A 129 -6.74 13.60 2.43
N MET A 130 -5.81 13.99 3.31
CA MET A 130 -5.23 13.07 4.32
C MET A 130 -6.30 12.53 5.27
N ILE A 131 -7.20 13.40 5.77
CA ILE A 131 -8.31 13.01 6.66
C ILE A 131 -9.27 12.07 5.92
N ASN A 132 -9.66 12.42 4.69
CA ASN A 132 -10.53 11.59 3.85
C ASN A 132 -9.92 10.22 3.59
N THR A 133 -8.64 10.15 3.23
CA THR A 133 -7.94 8.90 2.93
C THR A 133 -7.84 8.01 4.16
N ALA A 134 -7.50 8.58 5.34
CA ALA A 134 -7.48 7.84 6.60
C ALA A 134 -8.88 7.34 7.01
N GLY A 135 -9.91 8.18 6.89
CA GLY A 135 -11.30 7.83 7.17
C GLY A 135 -11.81 6.72 6.27
N ALA A 136 -11.59 6.82 4.97
CA ALA A 136 -12.03 5.82 4.01
C ALA A 136 -11.29 4.49 4.20
N THR A 137 -9.96 4.54 4.38
CA THR A 137 -9.11 3.34 4.50
C THR A 137 -9.41 2.55 5.77
N PHE A 138 -9.47 3.21 6.92
CA PHE A 138 -9.53 2.51 8.22
C PHE A 138 -10.92 2.45 8.83
N LEU A 139 -11.80 3.42 8.53
CA LEU A 139 -13.14 3.51 9.11
C LEU A 139 -14.24 3.17 8.11
N GLY A 140 -13.96 3.14 6.80
CA GLY A 140 -14.97 3.00 5.76
C GLY A 140 -15.92 4.20 5.68
N LEU A 141 -15.47 5.38 6.13
CA LEU A 141 -16.27 6.60 6.19
C LEU A 141 -15.66 7.69 5.31
N THR A 142 -16.51 8.46 4.64
CA THR A 142 -16.10 9.72 4.01
C THR A 142 -16.04 10.81 5.10
N LEU A 143 -14.87 11.42 5.29
CA LEU A 143 -14.63 12.43 6.31
C LEU A 143 -13.97 13.67 5.69
N GLY A 144 -14.74 14.74 5.50
CA GLY A 144 -14.26 15.99 4.93
C GLY A 144 -15.39 16.89 4.48
#